data_AF-A0AAD1EMY6-F1
#
_entry.id   AF-A0AAD1EMY6-F1
#
_cell.length_a   1.000
_cell.length_b   1.000
_cell.length_c   1.000
_cell.angle_alpha   90.00
_cell.angle_beta   90.00
_cell.angle_gamma   90.00
#
_symmetry.space_group_name_H-M   'P 1'
#
loop_
_entity.id
_entity.type
_entity.pdbx_description
1 polymer ?
#
loop_
_entity_poly.entity_id
_entity_poly.type
_entity_poly.pdbx_seq_one_letter_code
_entity_poly.pdbx_strand_id
1 'polypeptide(L)'
;MPHDTTALTKKIALILGSITVGACLLSGCSAASTDGEDADVTTVADAAATVSSYEQQQMEYQEKFTACLGKRGVSSAGDGALPPDPGDALVPANADDPAVAACTDEVGQEPAPTAEETAALRTWNGALTSCLTNKGHKMPDLQADGGWNKPAMTELLKTDSALDSDTEACFTEISE
;
A
#
# COMPACT_ATOMS: atom_id res chain seq x y z
N MET A 1 45.17 -50.45 -20.45
CA MET A 1 45.90 -51.11 -19.34
C MET A 1 47.10 -50.23 -19.02
N PRO A 2 47.42 -49.87 -17.77
CA PRO A 2 46.83 -50.23 -16.49
C PRO A 2 46.15 -49.03 -15.76
N HIS A 3 45.54 -49.41 -14.65
CA HIS A 3 44.82 -48.60 -13.67
C HIS A 3 45.78 -47.81 -12.78
N ASP A 4 45.29 -46.72 -12.20
CA ASP A 4 45.51 -46.51 -10.77
C ASP A 4 44.28 -45.88 -10.12
N THR A 5 43.61 -46.74 -9.35
CA THR A 5 42.54 -46.42 -8.43
C THR A 5 43.21 -46.07 -7.10
N THR A 6 42.96 -44.89 -6.54
CA THR A 6 43.20 -44.69 -5.10
C THR A 6 42.03 -43.95 -4.51
N ALA A 7 41.11 -44.75 -3.97
CA ALA A 7 40.06 -44.33 -3.07
C ALA A 7 40.68 -43.82 -1.75
N LEU A 8 40.20 -42.68 -1.26
CA LEU A 8 40.31 -42.36 0.16
C LEU A 8 38.94 -41.95 0.72
N THR A 9 38.20 -42.99 1.06
CA THR A 9 37.03 -42.99 1.95
C THR A 9 37.38 -42.35 3.29
N LYS A 10 36.74 -41.24 3.68
CA LYS A 10 36.66 -40.85 5.10
C LYS A 10 35.28 -40.28 5.49
N LYS A 11 34.49 -41.21 6.05
CA LYS A 11 33.62 -41.10 7.23
C LYS A 11 32.39 -40.19 7.15
N ILE A 12 31.28 -40.85 6.80
CA ILE A 12 29.93 -40.56 7.27
C ILE A 12 29.95 -40.56 8.81
N ALA A 13 29.63 -39.44 9.44
CA ALA A 13 29.29 -39.38 10.86
C ALA A 13 27.75 -39.30 10.97
N LEU A 14 27.13 -40.48 11.08
CA LEU A 14 25.79 -40.65 11.62
C LEU A 14 25.82 -40.20 13.09
N ILE A 15 25.16 -39.10 13.42
CA ILE A 15 24.77 -38.82 14.81
C ILE A 15 23.32 -39.26 14.96
N LEU A 16 23.19 -40.55 15.28
CA LEU A 16 21.98 -41.16 15.82
C LEU A 16 21.93 -40.89 17.33
N GLY A 17 20.82 -40.26 17.77
CA GLY A 17 20.12 -40.63 18.99
C GLY A 17 20.44 -39.85 20.27
N SER A 18 19.43 -39.15 20.79
CA SER A 18 18.93 -39.32 22.16
C SER A 18 17.54 -38.70 22.27
N ILE A 19 16.51 -39.56 22.24
CA ILE A 19 15.15 -39.22 22.64
C ILE A 19 15.14 -39.27 24.17
N THR A 20 15.09 -38.13 24.83
CA THR A 20 14.88 -38.08 26.27
C THR A 20 13.38 -37.88 26.54
N VAL A 21 12.72 -38.98 26.89
CA VAL A 21 11.38 -39.01 27.47
C VAL A 21 11.46 -38.41 28.87
N GLY A 22 11.23 -37.10 28.98
CA GLY A 22 11.06 -36.40 30.24
C GLY A 22 9.59 -36.31 30.60
N ALA A 23 9.05 -37.32 31.29
CA ALA A 23 7.76 -37.24 31.94
C ALA A 23 7.91 -36.53 33.30
N CYS A 24 7.62 -35.23 33.34
CA CYS A 24 7.27 -34.54 34.58
C CYS A 24 5.79 -34.15 34.49
N LEU A 25 4.97 -34.89 35.23
CA LEU A 25 3.55 -34.66 35.39
C LEU A 25 3.28 -33.62 36.49
N LEU A 26 2.41 -32.67 36.15
CA LEU A 26 1.38 -32.03 36.98
C LEU A 26 1.79 -30.99 38.04
N SER A 27 1.75 -29.71 37.64
CA SER A 27 0.99 -28.68 38.37
C SER A 27 0.73 -27.46 37.48
N GLY A 28 -0.54 -27.06 37.31
CA GLY A 28 -0.91 -25.70 36.91
C GLY A 28 -1.29 -25.52 35.44
N CYS A 29 -2.50 -25.94 35.11
CA CYS A 29 -3.20 -25.62 33.87
C CYS A 29 -3.53 -24.12 33.82
N SER A 30 -2.85 -23.38 32.96
CA SER A 30 -3.51 -22.40 32.11
C SER A 30 -2.80 -22.49 30.78
N ALA A 31 -3.41 -23.25 29.89
CA ALA A 31 -3.20 -23.09 28.47
C ALA A 31 -3.58 -21.65 28.13
N ALA A 32 -2.63 -20.73 28.27
CA ALA A 32 -2.55 -19.65 27.33
C ALA A 32 -2.02 -20.33 26.08
N SER A 33 -2.95 -20.77 25.22
CA SER A 33 -2.74 -20.57 23.81
C SER A 33 -2.21 -19.14 23.70
N THR A 34 -0.92 -18.97 23.44
CA THR A 34 -0.58 -17.91 22.50
C THR A 34 -1.24 -18.37 21.20
N ASP A 35 -2.54 -18.09 21.09
CA ASP A 35 -3.01 -17.26 19.99
C ASP A 35 -1.99 -16.13 19.93
N GLY A 36 -0.87 -16.40 19.24
CA GLY A 36 -0.27 -15.32 18.50
C GLY A 36 -1.43 -14.88 17.66
N GLU A 37 -1.92 -13.66 17.94
CA GLU A 37 -2.75 -12.90 17.02
C GLU A 37 -2.37 -13.40 15.63
N ASP A 38 -3.29 -14.13 14.99
CA ASP A 38 -3.30 -14.18 13.54
C ASP A 38 -3.11 -12.72 13.18
N ALA A 39 -1.89 -12.36 12.76
CA ALA A 39 -1.62 -11.05 12.22
C ALA A 39 -2.50 -11.07 11.01
N ASP A 40 -3.72 -10.53 11.18
CA ASP A 40 -4.84 -10.68 10.26
C ASP A 40 -4.26 -10.36 8.89
N VAL A 41 -4.02 -11.40 8.10
CA VAL A 41 -3.24 -11.24 6.87
C VAL A 41 -4.20 -10.52 5.96
N THR A 42 -4.12 -9.19 5.95
CA THR A 42 -5.00 -8.34 5.15
C THR A 42 -4.88 -8.84 3.71
N THR A 43 -5.93 -9.49 3.23
CA THR A 43 -5.93 -9.98 1.86
C THR A 43 -6.00 -8.78 0.92
N VAL A 44 -5.65 -8.97 -0.35
CA VAL A 44 -5.75 -7.87 -1.30
C VAL A 44 -7.20 -7.41 -1.48
N ALA A 45 -8.18 -8.32 -1.34
CA ALA A 45 -9.59 -8.00 -1.36
C ALA A 45 -10.04 -7.17 -0.14
N ASP A 46 -9.60 -7.53 1.07
CA ASP A 46 -9.90 -6.75 2.29
C ASP A 46 -9.22 -5.38 2.25
N ALA A 47 -7.99 -5.34 1.72
CA ALA A 47 -7.27 -4.10 1.48
C ALA A 47 -8.03 -3.20 0.49
N ALA A 48 -8.55 -3.76 -0.61
CA ALA A 48 -9.33 -3.00 -1.60
C ALA A 48 -10.57 -2.35 -0.98
N ALA A 49 -11.32 -3.09 -0.15
CA ALA A 49 -12.50 -2.57 0.52
C ALA A 49 -12.14 -1.43 1.49
N THR A 50 -11.05 -1.59 2.24
CA THR A 50 -10.57 -0.59 3.19
C THR A 50 -10.07 0.67 2.47
N VAL A 51 -9.29 0.50 1.40
CA VAL A 51 -8.82 1.61 0.55
C VAL A 51 -10.01 2.37 -0.06
N SER A 52 -11.02 1.66 -0.58
CA SER A 52 -12.22 2.29 -1.15
C SER A 52 -12.97 3.16 -0.13
N SER A 53 -13.08 2.69 1.13
CA SER A 53 -13.67 3.49 2.21
C SER A 53 -12.86 4.76 2.50
N TYR A 54 -11.53 4.65 2.55
CA TYR A 54 -10.65 5.81 2.75
C TYR A 54 -10.75 6.80 1.57
N GLU A 55 -10.75 6.31 0.32
CA GLU A 55 -10.93 7.13 -0.87
C GLU A 55 -12.28 7.87 -0.87
N GLN A 56 -13.34 7.20 -0.40
CA GLN A 56 -14.65 7.85 -0.25
C GLN A 56 -14.60 9.00 0.77
N GLN A 57 -13.93 8.81 1.91
CA GLN A 57 -13.73 9.90 2.89
C GLN A 57 -12.94 11.07 2.30
N GLN A 58 -11.91 10.78 1.51
CA GLN A 58 -11.11 11.78 0.81
C GLN A 58 -11.94 12.56 -0.22
N MET A 59 -12.77 11.88 -1.03
CA MET A 59 -13.67 12.54 -1.98
C MET A 59 -14.67 13.44 -1.26
N GLU A 60 -15.30 12.95 -0.18
CA GLU A 60 -16.24 13.77 0.61
C GLU A 60 -15.58 15.02 1.20
N TYR A 61 -14.35 14.89 1.69
CA TYR A 61 -13.57 16.03 2.18
C TYR A 61 -13.33 17.04 1.05
N GLN A 62 -12.84 16.58 -0.11
CA GLN A 62 -12.56 17.45 -1.25
C GLN A 62 -13.80 18.17 -1.77
N GLU A 63 -14.95 17.51 -1.81
CA GLU A 63 -16.23 18.12 -2.18
C GLU A 63 -16.61 19.24 -1.20
N LYS A 64 -16.57 18.98 0.11
CA LYS A 64 -16.89 19.96 1.15
C LYS A 64 -15.92 21.14 1.12
N PHE A 65 -14.62 20.86 0.96
CA PHE A 65 -13.57 21.87 0.91
C PHE A 65 -13.70 22.76 -0.33
N THR A 66 -13.91 22.16 -1.51
CA THR A 66 -14.14 22.88 -2.77
C THR A 66 -15.39 23.74 -2.72
N ALA A 67 -16.49 23.22 -2.15
CA ALA A 67 -17.71 23.99 -1.95
C ALA A 67 -17.48 25.19 -1.01
N CYS A 68 -16.68 25.01 0.04
CA CYS A 68 -16.31 26.09 0.95
C CYS A 68 -15.50 27.20 0.25
N LEU A 69 -14.51 26.80 -0.57
CA LEU A 69 -13.71 27.72 -1.38
C LEU A 69 -14.57 28.50 -2.36
N GLY A 70 -15.49 27.81 -3.05
CA GLY A 70 -16.44 28.43 -3.99
C GLY A 70 -17.34 29.48 -3.32
N LYS A 71 -17.84 29.23 -2.11
CA LYS A 71 -18.60 30.23 -1.32
C LYS A 71 -17.79 31.49 -1.00
N ARG A 72 -16.46 31.37 -0.96
CA ARG A 72 -15.51 32.45 -0.65
C ARG A 72 -14.95 33.13 -1.90
N GLY A 73 -15.47 32.79 -3.08
CA GLY A 73 -15.06 33.40 -4.34
C GLY A 73 -13.74 32.87 -4.89
N VAL A 74 -13.16 31.84 -4.28
CA VAL A 74 -12.03 31.09 -4.85
C VAL A 74 -12.61 30.18 -5.92
N SER A 75 -12.34 30.51 -7.18
CA SER A 75 -12.73 29.66 -8.31
C SER A 75 -11.58 28.69 -8.58
N SER A 76 -11.91 27.41 -8.64
CA SER A 76 -10.98 26.30 -8.94
C SER A 76 -10.34 26.36 -10.34
N ALA A 77 -10.64 27.40 -11.11
CA ALA A 77 -10.12 27.61 -12.45
C ALA A 77 -8.93 28.57 -12.39
N GLY A 78 -7.75 28.04 -12.08
CA GLY A 78 -6.55 28.57 -12.73
C GLY A 78 -6.72 28.34 -14.24
N ASP A 79 -6.53 29.39 -15.04
CA ASP A 79 -6.75 29.41 -16.48
C ASP A 79 -6.14 28.18 -17.20
N GLY A 80 -6.98 27.26 -17.69
CA GLY A 80 -6.63 26.32 -18.76
C GLY A 80 -6.41 24.84 -18.44
N ALA A 81 -6.77 24.33 -17.26
CA ALA A 81 -6.66 22.90 -16.98
C ALA A 81 -7.97 22.13 -17.25
N LEU A 82 -7.84 20.96 -17.87
CA LEU A 82 -8.87 19.93 -18.06
C LEU A 82 -9.58 19.60 -16.73
N PRO A 83 -10.81 19.02 -16.74
CA PRO A 83 -11.48 18.60 -15.50
C PRO A 83 -10.50 17.78 -14.64
N PRO A 84 -10.39 18.04 -13.33
CA PRO A 84 -9.48 17.28 -12.48
C PRO A 84 -9.93 15.82 -12.52
N ASP A 85 -8.98 14.93 -12.78
CA ASP A 85 -9.13 13.51 -12.44
C ASP A 85 -9.49 13.42 -10.94
N PRO A 86 -10.25 12.42 -10.49
CA PRO A 86 -10.61 12.25 -9.07
C PRO A 86 -9.40 12.04 -8.12
N GLY A 87 -8.16 12.07 -8.62
CA GLY A 87 -6.92 12.08 -7.83
C GLY A 87 -6.17 13.43 -7.81
N ASP A 88 -6.56 14.38 -8.65
CA ASP A 88 -6.05 15.75 -8.66
C ASP A 88 -6.76 16.52 -7.55
N ALA A 89 -6.21 16.39 -6.34
CA ALA A 89 -6.48 17.34 -5.28
C ALA A 89 -6.41 18.74 -5.90
N LEU A 90 -7.51 19.48 -5.83
CA LEU A 90 -7.51 20.92 -6.01
C LEU A 90 -6.64 21.48 -4.89
N VAL A 91 -5.32 21.38 -5.05
CA VAL A 91 -4.36 22.04 -4.17
C VAL A 91 -4.60 23.52 -4.43
N PRO A 92 -5.22 24.27 -3.51
CA PRO A 92 -5.29 25.70 -3.68
C PRO A 92 -3.85 26.18 -3.82
N ALA A 93 -3.59 26.97 -4.86
CA ALA A 93 -2.24 27.30 -5.33
C ALA A 93 -1.34 27.93 -4.24
N ASN A 94 -1.88 28.31 -3.08
CA ASN A 94 -1.12 28.68 -1.89
C ASN A 94 -1.87 28.27 -0.61
N ALA A 95 -1.24 27.47 0.26
CA ALA A 95 -1.75 27.14 1.60
C ALA A 95 -1.88 28.38 2.52
N ASP A 96 -1.26 29.49 2.16
CA ASP A 96 -1.31 30.78 2.87
C ASP A 96 -2.53 31.65 2.49
N ASP A 97 -3.42 31.17 1.62
CA ASP A 97 -4.64 31.89 1.26
C ASP A 97 -5.61 31.92 2.46
N PRO A 98 -6.08 33.09 2.91
CA PRO A 98 -7.02 33.20 4.03
C PRO A 98 -8.32 32.42 3.81
N ALA A 99 -8.72 32.19 2.56
CA ALA A 99 -9.87 31.35 2.24
C ALA A 99 -9.59 29.87 2.53
N VAL A 100 -8.36 29.39 2.29
CA VAL A 100 -7.91 28.02 2.60
C VAL A 100 -7.90 27.79 4.10
N ALA A 101 -7.34 28.72 4.86
CA ALA A 101 -7.36 28.66 6.33
C ALA A 101 -8.80 28.65 6.87
N ALA A 102 -9.65 29.57 6.40
CA ALA A 102 -11.05 29.64 6.82
C ALA A 102 -11.87 28.39 6.43
N CYS A 103 -11.54 27.74 5.32
CA CYS A 103 -12.18 26.49 4.92
C CYS A 103 -11.66 25.29 5.69
N THR A 104 -10.39 25.29 6.07
CA THR A 104 -9.82 24.27 6.96
C THR A 104 -10.47 24.36 8.35
N ASP A 105 -10.72 25.56 8.86
CA ASP A 105 -11.44 25.77 10.12
C ASP A 105 -12.92 25.34 10.04
N GLU A 106 -13.57 25.50 8.88
CA GLU A 106 -14.99 25.15 8.67
C GLU A 106 -15.20 23.64 8.42
N VAL A 107 -14.38 23.04 7.54
CA VAL A 107 -14.55 21.67 7.06
C VAL A 107 -13.74 20.67 7.90
N GLY A 108 -12.66 21.13 8.53
CA GLY A 108 -11.68 20.30 9.21
C GLY A 108 -10.42 20.08 8.37
N GLN A 109 -9.50 19.31 8.94
CA GLN A 109 -8.29 18.86 8.27
C GLN A 109 -8.60 17.74 7.27
N GLU A 110 -7.79 17.64 6.22
CA GLU A 110 -7.83 16.48 5.32
C GLU A 110 -7.62 15.19 6.13
N PRO A 111 -8.43 14.14 5.90
CA PRO A 111 -8.30 12.89 6.63
C PRO A 111 -6.98 12.20 6.28
N ALA A 112 -6.08 12.11 7.26
CA ALA A 112 -4.93 11.23 7.19
C ALA A 112 -5.38 9.77 7.38
N PRO A 113 -4.77 8.80 6.66
CA PRO A 113 -5.14 7.41 6.82
C PRO A 113 -4.77 6.91 8.22
N THR A 114 -5.64 6.09 8.79
CA THR A 114 -5.36 5.33 10.01
C THR A 114 -4.25 4.29 9.77
N ALA A 115 -3.77 3.65 10.84
CA ALA A 115 -2.78 2.58 10.71
C ALA A 115 -3.30 1.38 9.89
N GLU A 116 -4.59 1.06 10.03
CA GLU A 116 -5.27 0.01 9.27
C GLU A 116 -5.39 0.41 7.78
N GLU A 117 -5.87 1.62 7.49
CA GLU A 117 -5.94 2.13 6.11
C GLU A 117 -4.55 2.26 5.47
N THR A 118 -3.53 2.64 6.24
CA THR A 118 -2.12 2.65 5.78
C THR A 118 -1.64 1.24 5.42
N ALA A 119 -1.95 0.23 6.24
CA ALA A 119 -1.60 -1.14 5.94
C ALA A 119 -2.33 -1.64 4.68
N ALA A 120 -3.62 -1.32 4.55
CA ALA A 120 -4.42 -1.64 3.38
C ALA A 120 -3.88 -0.95 2.10
N LEU A 121 -3.55 0.35 2.16
CA LEU A 121 -2.93 1.09 1.06
C LEU A 121 -1.63 0.44 0.60
N ARG A 122 -0.76 0.04 1.53
CA ARG A 122 0.50 -0.65 1.20
C ARG A 122 0.26 -2.01 0.56
N THR A 123 -0.69 -2.80 1.05
CA THR A 123 -1.02 -4.11 0.49
C THR A 123 -1.58 -3.96 -0.92
N TRP A 124 -2.57 -3.07 -1.10
CA TRP A 124 -3.23 -2.81 -2.39
C TRP A 124 -2.25 -2.23 -3.42
N ASN A 125 -1.61 -1.10 -3.09
CA ASN A 125 -0.67 -0.46 -4.01
C ASN A 125 0.59 -1.29 -4.21
N GLY A 126 0.99 -2.12 -3.24
CA GLY A 126 2.08 -3.08 -3.37
C GLY A 126 1.77 -4.18 -4.40
N ALA A 127 0.54 -4.70 -4.40
CA ALA A 127 0.07 -5.64 -5.42
C ALA A 127 0.07 -5.00 -6.81
N LEU A 128 -0.44 -3.76 -6.92
CA LEU A 128 -0.45 -3.02 -8.18
C LEU A 128 0.97 -2.73 -8.69
N THR A 129 1.86 -2.27 -7.81
CA THR A 129 3.29 -2.04 -8.12
C THR A 129 3.94 -3.31 -8.64
N SER A 130 3.68 -4.45 -7.99
CA SER A 130 4.22 -5.76 -8.38
C SER A 130 3.74 -6.17 -9.78
N CYS A 131 2.44 -6.06 -10.05
CA CYS A 131 1.88 -6.36 -11.36
C CYS A 131 2.49 -5.48 -12.46
N LEU A 132 2.55 -4.16 -12.25
CA LEU A 132 3.12 -3.22 -13.22
C LEU A 132 4.62 -3.45 -13.44
N THR A 133 5.37 -3.76 -12.38
CA THR A 133 6.79 -4.11 -12.50
C THR A 133 7.00 -5.40 -13.31
N ASN A 134 6.13 -6.40 -13.14
CA ASN A 134 6.17 -7.63 -13.94
C ASN A 134 5.86 -7.40 -15.42
N LYS A 135 5.07 -6.37 -15.74
CA LYS A 135 4.83 -5.91 -17.12
C LYS A 135 5.96 -5.03 -17.69
N GLY A 136 6.94 -4.66 -16.85
CA GLY A 136 8.17 -3.97 -17.26
C GLY A 136 8.24 -2.49 -16.90
N HIS A 137 7.24 -1.96 -16.18
CA HIS A 137 7.24 -0.57 -15.74
C HIS A 137 8.25 -0.34 -14.61
N LYS A 138 8.80 0.87 -14.56
CA LYS A 138 9.67 1.32 -13.47
C LYS A 138 8.87 2.18 -12.50
N MET A 139 8.17 1.50 -11.59
CA MET A 139 7.34 2.16 -10.60
C MET A 139 8.18 2.93 -9.57
N PRO A 140 7.79 4.14 -9.17
CA PRO A 140 8.39 4.79 -8.02
C PRO A 140 8.03 4.05 -6.73
N ASP A 141 8.89 4.16 -5.72
CA ASP A 141 8.61 3.60 -4.40
C ASP A 141 7.36 4.25 -3.78
N LEU A 142 6.57 3.43 -3.07
CA LEU A 142 5.46 3.92 -2.26
C LEU A 142 5.98 4.76 -1.10
N GLN A 143 5.18 5.75 -0.70
CA GLN A 143 5.44 6.58 0.46
C GLN A 143 5.21 5.79 1.76
N ALA A 144 5.61 6.39 2.89
CA ALA A 144 5.48 5.76 4.20
C ALA A 144 4.02 5.47 4.58
N ASP A 145 3.06 6.25 4.11
CA ASP A 145 1.62 6.01 4.29
C ASP A 145 1.04 4.97 3.30
N GLY A 146 1.87 4.37 2.44
CA GLY A 146 1.45 3.45 1.40
C GLY A 146 0.87 4.12 0.15
N GLY A 147 0.82 5.46 0.12
CA GLY A 147 0.37 6.23 -1.02
C GLY A 147 1.43 6.34 -2.12
N TRP A 148 0.99 6.70 -3.32
CA TRP A 148 1.87 6.96 -4.45
C TRP A 148 2.65 8.27 -4.29
N ASN A 149 3.89 8.31 -4.78
CA ASN A 149 4.59 9.57 -4.99
C ASN A 149 3.97 10.31 -6.18
N LYS A 150 3.00 11.21 -5.92
CA LYS A 150 2.23 11.90 -6.98
C LYS A 150 3.13 12.57 -8.03
N PRO A 151 4.13 13.41 -7.67
CA PRO A 151 5.03 14.00 -8.67
C PRO A 151 5.76 12.97 -9.54
N ALA A 152 6.24 11.88 -8.95
CA ALA A 152 6.94 10.83 -9.69
C ALA A 152 6.00 10.05 -10.61
N MET A 153 4.79 9.74 -10.16
CA MET A 153 3.75 9.10 -10.97
C MET A 153 3.31 9.99 -12.13
N THR A 154 3.12 11.30 -11.91
CA THR A 154 2.79 12.25 -12.97
C THR A 154 3.87 12.32 -14.04
N GLU A 155 5.16 12.28 -13.68
CA GLU A 155 6.23 12.19 -14.69
C GLU A 155 6.26 10.84 -15.41
N LEU A 156 6.05 9.75 -14.67
CA LEU A 156 6.03 8.43 -15.27
C LEU A 156 4.92 8.32 -16.32
N LEU A 157 3.71 8.81 -16.04
CA LEU A 157 2.58 8.81 -16.98
C LEU A 157 2.86 9.60 -18.28
N LYS A 158 3.73 10.61 -18.26
CA LYS A 158 4.12 11.35 -19.48
C LYS A 158 5.08 10.57 -20.36
N THR A 159 5.86 9.67 -19.76
CA THR A 159 7.00 9.01 -20.42
C THR A 159 6.73 7.55 -20.74
N ASP A 160 5.79 6.93 -20.03
CA ASP A 160 5.39 5.54 -20.19
C ASP A 160 3.96 5.46 -20.73
N SER A 161 3.82 5.39 -22.05
CA SER A 161 2.52 5.41 -22.74
C SER A 161 1.70 4.13 -22.55
N ALA A 162 2.31 3.04 -22.06
CA ALA A 162 1.61 1.79 -21.80
C ALA A 162 1.06 1.70 -20.36
N LEU A 163 1.60 2.53 -19.46
CA LEU A 163 1.29 2.49 -18.03
C LEU A 163 -0.21 2.57 -17.74
N ASP A 164 -0.95 3.43 -18.42
CA ASP A 164 -2.39 3.61 -18.16
C ASP A 164 -3.19 2.34 -18.49
N SER A 165 -3.00 1.79 -19.71
CA SER A 165 -3.65 0.55 -20.13
C SER A 165 -3.22 -0.66 -19.28
N ASP A 166 -1.94 -0.73 -18.89
CA ASP A 166 -1.43 -1.82 -18.06
C ASP A 166 -1.88 -1.70 -16.60
N THR A 167 -2.14 -0.47 -16.11
CA THR A 167 -2.75 -0.22 -14.81
C THR A 167 -4.18 -0.75 -14.78
N GLU A 168 -4.99 -0.50 -15.81
CA GLU A 168 -6.35 -1.06 -15.92
C GLU A 168 -6.33 -2.60 -15.97
N ALA A 169 -5.41 -3.18 -16.75
CA ALA A 169 -5.23 -4.62 -16.80
C ALA A 169 -4.82 -5.20 -15.43
N CYS A 170 -3.89 -4.55 -14.74
CA CYS A 170 -3.46 -4.95 -13.41
C CYS A 170 -4.59 -4.85 -12.37
N PHE A 171 -5.42 -3.81 -12.41
CA PHE A 171 -6.60 -3.74 -11.54
C PHE A 171 -7.53 -4.94 -11.72
N THR A 172 -7.78 -5.31 -12.98
CA THR A 172 -8.59 -6.49 -13.28
C THR A 172 -7.94 -7.75 -12.73
N GLU A 173 -6.66 -8.00 -13.05
CA GLU A 173 -5.90 -9.18 -12.59
C GLU A 173 -5.83 -9.32 -11.06
N ILE A 174 -5.76 -8.20 -10.33
CA ILE A 174 -5.67 -8.20 -8.87
C ILE A 174 -7.04 -8.39 -8.21
N SER A 175 -8.12 -8.03 -8.91
CA SER A 175 -9.49 -8.14 -8.43
C SER A 175 -10.14 -9.51 -8.65
N GLU A 176 -9.54 -10.37 -9.48
CA GLU A 176 -9.97 -11.75 -9.79
C GLU A 176 -9.38 -12.79 -8.84
#